data_AF-A0A9Q0QYY7-F1
#
_entry.id   AF-A0A9Q0QYY7-F1
#
_cell.length_a   1.000
_cell.length_b   1.000
_cell.length_c   1.000
_cell.angle_alpha   90.00
_cell.angle_beta   90.00
_cell.angle_gamma   90.00
#
_symmetry.space_group_name_H-M   'P 1'
#
loop_
_entity.id
_entity.type
_entity.pdbx_description
1 polymer ?
#
loop_
_entity_poly.entity_id
_entity_poly.type
_entity_poly.pdbx_seq_one_letter_code
_entity_poly.pdbx_strand_id
1 'polypeptide(L)'
;MSSAASTSSSQVGRGRGRGRGRGRRRRDGDDRQGRRGRASRNGVWPEPFVEALALQVALDAARTLGRRAVASAIARIFQVCSTWRAVSRSELLWQELTRRIWTRQHLLQDTWRDEYIFWHRTAFNFRTRRAVYTRLEIGNGDGNGDGNDNELSCRRLALSNMYLACGFVDGSVRLFDLSSRLHVNTYRSHHDDRLGRFSRAVTGIVIDDQPKLVFATMDGDIHVAIVGGAGQRRAQVGNVVNDGALVDFAGCSRAWVGLYAGAPGRAFHVWDGEREELLYVGGSMTDPEAVMGWHMLTEWSESIGRVRVSSLECGVACTSVGILVLGLQDQGLVLGSEEFEGGLIVDSFDVSGELCLVVDNRGTATVRRVDSLEEVCRFRLRGGSGGRVLGCISGEYVFLWTGGVIRVWDVEHGRPVYCWGERMREEARYLIADQRYVAACSGHTRIHLWDFGAL
;
A
#
# COMPACT_ATOMS: atom_id res chain seq x y z
N MET A 1 0.27 39.16 42.01
CA MET A 1 0.68 39.01 43.42
C MET A 1 1.68 37.87 43.43
N SER A 2 2.99 38.14 43.38
CA SER A 2 3.85 38.49 44.53
C SER A 2 3.75 37.40 45.61
N SER A 3 4.82 36.76 46.10
CA SER A 3 6.10 37.37 46.46
C SER A 3 7.21 36.33 46.64
N ALA A 4 8.43 36.79 46.38
CA ALA A 4 9.69 36.20 46.78
C ALA A 4 10.04 36.51 48.26
N ALA A 5 11.07 35.83 48.78
CA ALA A 5 12.04 36.35 49.75
C ALA A 5 13.38 35.60 49.50
N SER A 6 14.50 36.19 49.03
CA SER A 6 15.41 37.23 49.56
C SER A 6 16.04 36.86 50.91
N THR A 7 17.38 36.76 51.02
CA THR A 7 18.34 37.81 51.45
C THR A 7 19.71 37.10 51.66
N SER A 8 20.93 37.66 51.72
CA SER A 8 21.60 38.99 51.76
C SER A 8 23.10 38.70 51.42
N SER A 9 24.08 39.59 51.21
CA SER A 9 24.42 40.88 51.81
C SER A 9 25.59 41.58 51.06
N SER A 10 25.48 42.91 50.88
CA SER A 10 26.49 44.02 50.98
C SER A 10 28.00 43.76 50.76
N GLN A 11 28.86 44.66 50.23
CA GLN A 11 28.91 46.13 50.36
C GLN A 11 29.99 46.76 49.42
N VAL A 12 29.64 47.90 48.81
CA VAL A 12 30.36 49.13 48.42
C VAL A 12 31.92 49.21 48.43
N GLY A 13 32.47 49.79 47.35
CA GLY A 13 33.75 50.52 47.35
C GLY A 13 34.03 51.30 46.05
N ARG A 14 33.93 52.64 46.08
CA ARG A 14 34.26 53.56 44.97
C ARG A 14 35.76 53.88 44.94
N GLY A 15 36.34 54.12 43.76
CA GLY A 15 37.65 54.77 43.62
C GLY A 15 37.95 55.25 42.20
N ARG A 16 38.03 56.57 41.99
CA ARG A 16 38.43 57.26 40.75
C ARG A 16 39.96 57.32 40.65
N GLY A 17 40.52 57.38 39.42
CA GLY A 17 41.91 57.80 39.24
C GLY A 17 42.33 57.96 37.77
N ARG A 18 42.59 59.20 37.37
CA ARG A 18 43.08 59.64 36.04
C ARG A 18 44.59 59.37 35.89
N GLY A 19 45.07 59.20 34.65
CA GLY A 19 46.52 59.29 34.36
C GLY A 19 46.84 59.22 32.87
N ARG A 20 47.22 60.37 32.29
CA ARG A 20 47.70 60.55 30.91
C ARG A 20 49.14 60.05 30.77
N GLY A 21 49.49 59.49 29.61
CA GLY A 21 50.89 59.25 29.22
C GLY A 21 51.05 59.25 27.69
N ARG A 22 51.58 60.34 27.14
CA ARG A 22 51.99 60.47 25.73
C ARG A 22 53.30 59.72 25.51
N GLY A 23 53.44 59.06 24.37
CA GLY A 23 54.72 58.53 23.88
C GLY A 23 54.70 58.24 22.38
N ARG A 24 55.05 59.24 21.56
CA ARG A 24 55.40 59.08 20.14
C ARG A 24 56.74 58.35 20.05
N ARG A 25 56.84 57.27 19.27
CA ARG A 25 58.03 56.93 18.48
C ARG A 25 57.60 56.32 17.14
N ARG A 26 58.00 57.01 16.05
CA ARG A 26 58.05 56.48 14.69
C ARG A 26 59.23 55.50 14.59
N ARG A 27 59.06 54.39 13.89
CA ARG A 27 60.10 53.78 13.06
C ARG A 27 59.46 52.87 12.01
N ASP A 28 59.92 53.07 10.78
CA ASP A 28 59.50 52.44 9.53
C ASP A 28 59.82 50.94 9.44
N GLY A 29 59.13 50.26 8.50
CA GLY A 29 59.65 49.13 7.74
C GLY A 29 59.32 47.72 8.27
N ASP A 30 58.33 47.07 7.63
CA ASP A 30 58.46 45.77 6.92
C ASP A 30 57.18 44.92 6.96
N ASP A 31 56.61 44.75 5.77
CA ASP A 31 56.13 43.49 5.21
C ASP A 31 55.68 42.40 6.17
N ARG A 32 54.39 42.41 6.52
CA ARG A 32 53.55 41.20 6.58
C ARG A 32 52.14 41.53 6.13
N GLN A 33 51.92 41.52 4.81
CA GLN A 33 50.60 41.28 4.24
C GLN A 33 50.10 39.92 4.77
N GLY A 34 49.33 39.96 5.85
CA GLY A 34 48.52 38.84 6.28
C GLY A 34 47.59 38.48 5.14
N ARG A 35 47.85 37.34 4.49
CA ARG A 35 46.90 36.61 3.66
C ARG A 35 45.62 36.36 4.47
N ARG A 36 44.73 37.35 4.53
CA ARG A 36 43.31 37.09 4.64
C ARG A 36 42.94 36.42 3.33
N GLY A 37 42.89 35.10 3.36
CA GLY A 37 42.46 34.29 2.24
C GLY A 37 41.21 34.92 1.64
N ARG A 38 41.36 35.38 0.40
CA ARG A 38 40.25 35.53 -0.54
C ARG A 38 39.52 34.20 -0.52
N ALA A 39 38.45 34.11 0.27
CA ALA A 39 37.45 33.09 0.06
C ALA A 39 37.02 33.24 -1.40
N SER A 40 37.24 32.17 -2.17
CA SER A 40 36.83 32.07 -3.56
C SER A 40 35.39 32.55 -3.69
N ARG A 41 35.18 33.68 -4.37
CA ARG A 41 33.86 34.23 -4.71
C ARG A 41 33.30 33.66 -6.02
N ASN A 42 33.92 32.63 -6.59
CA ASN A 42 33.50 32.02 -7.85
C ASN A 42 33.31 30.51 -7.67
N GLY A 43 32.09 30.02 -7.93
CA GLY A 43 31.81 28.59 -8.12
C GLY A 43 30.80 27.95 -7.17
N VAL A 44 30.16 28.71 -6.28
CA VAL A 44 29.11 28.16 -5.41
C VAL A 44 27.77 28.25 -6.14
N TRP A 45 27.30 27.12 -6.67
CA TRP A 45 25.96 27.01 -7.22
C TRP A 45 24.92 27.35 -6.14
N PRO A 46 23.85 28.11 -6.46
CA PRO A 46 22.79 28.41 -5.51
C PRO A 46 22.11 27.15 -4.98
N GLU A 47 21.67 27.15 -3.71
CA GLU A 47 20.99 26.01 -3.09
C GLU A 47 19.79 25.49 -3.91
N PRO A 48 18.88 26.35 -4.44
CA PRO A 48 17.75 25.87 -5.24
C PRO A 48 18.17 25.14 -6.52
N PHE A 49 19.32 25.53 -7.11
CA PHE A 49 19.84 24.86 -8.29
C PHE A 49 20.35 23.46 -7.94
N VAL A 50 21.06 23.33 -6.82
CA VAL A 50 21.57 22.03 -6.36
C VAL A 50 20.43 21.12 -5.88
N GLU A 51 19.37 21.67 -5.29
CA GLU A 51 18.14 20.94 -4.99
C GLU A 51 17.48 20.38 -6.24
N ALA A 52 17.26 21.23 -7.25
CA ALA A 52 16.66 20.81 -8.52
C ALA A 52 17.53 19.75 -9.23
N LEU A 53 18.85 19.91 -9.21
CA LEU A 53 19.78 18.91 -9.73
C LEU A 53 19.70 17.59 -8.97
N ALA A 54 19.65 17.63 -7.64
CA ALA A 54 19.53 16.44 -6.81
C ALA A 54 18.22 15.69 -7.08
N LEU A 55 17.11 16.42 -7.22
CA LEU A 55 15.83 15.85 -7.61
C LEU A 55 15.90 15.20 -9.00
N GLN A 56 16.46 15.90 -9.99
CA GLN A 56 16.53 15.37 -11.35
C GLN A 56 17.40 14.11 -11.44
N VAL A 57 18.60 14.12 -10.84
CA VAL A 57 19.47 12.94 -10.79
C VAL A 57 18.80 11.77 -10.07
N ALA A 58 18.03 12.06 -9.02
CA ALA A 58 17.27 11.04 -8.32
C ALA A 58 16.17 10.43 -9.19
N LEU A 59 15.42 11.24 -9.92
CA LEU A 59 14.39 10.76 -10.85
C LEU A 59 15.00 9.92 -11.99
N ASP A 60 16.12 10.36 -12.55
CA ASP A 60 16.81 9.64 -13.61
C ASP A 60 17.38 8.31 -13.11
N ALA A 61 17.97 8.29 -11.90
CA ALA A 61 18.43 7.06 -11.26
C ALA A 61 17.28 6.09 -10.96
N ALA A 62 16.14 6.59 -10.46
CA ALA A 62 14.97 5.77 -10.18
C ALA A 62 14.41 5.10 -11.44
N ARG A 63 14.40 5.83 -12.57
CA ARG A 63 13.91 5.33 -13.86
C ARG A 63 14.84 4.32 -14.53
N THR A 64 16.15 4.50 -14.36
CA THR A 64 17.15 3.71 -15.10
C THR A 64 17.69 2.51 -14.32
N LEU A 65 17.75 2.61 -13.00
CA LEU A 65 18.41 1.63 -12.12
C LEU A 65 17.50 1.16 -10.96
N GLY A 66 16.24 1.57 -10.96
CA GLY A 66 15.26 1.30 -9.90
C GLY A 66 15.36 2.25 -8.70
N ARG A 67 14.29 2.31 -7.91
CA ARG A 67 14.11 3.31 -6.83
C ARG A 67 15.22 3.31 -5.78
N ARG A 68 15.82 2.15 -5.55
CA ARG A 68 16.83 1.95 -4.49
C ARG A 68 18.20 2.49 -4.88
N ALA A 69 18.49 2.61 -6.18
CA ALA A 69 19.74 3.18 -6.66
C ALA A 69 19.86 4.67 -6.33
N VAL A 70 18.72 5.35 -6.12
CA VAL A 70 18.64 6.78 -5.85
C VAL A 70 19.48 7.18 -4.65
N ALA A 71 19.41 6.43 -3.55
CA ALA A 71 20.20 6.73 -2.35
C ALA A 71 21.70 6.87 -2.65
N SER A 72 22.24 6.00 -3.52
CA SER A 72 23.65 6.10 -3.93
C SER A 72 23.92 7.30 -4.82
N ALA A 73 22.98 7.66 -5.70
CA ALA A 73 23.11 8.78 -6.63
C ALA A 73 23.11 10.12 -5.89
N ILE A 74 22.14 10.34 -4.99
CA ILE A 74 22.06 11.59 -4.19
C ILE A 74 23.21 11.71 -3.19
N ALA A 75 23.69 10.59 -2.63
CA ALA A 75 24.83 10.60 -1.73
C ALA A 75 26.10 11.14 -2.41
N ARG A 76 26.32 10.80 -3.69
CA ARG A 76 27.44 11.33 -4.49
C ARG A 76 27.33 12.85 -4.67
N ILE A 77 26.13 13.37 -4.89
CA ILE A 77 25.88 14.82 -4.99
C ILE A 77 26.27 15.52 -3.68
N PHE A 78 25.82 15.00 -2.54
CA PHE A 78 26.13 15.59 -1.22
C PHE A 78 27.61 15.46 -0.80
N GLN A 79 28.41 14.70 -1.55
CA GLN A 79 29.85 14.55 -1.31
C GLN A 79 30.71 15.53 -2.13
N VAL A 80 30.14 16.29 -3.07
CA VAL A 80 30.90 17.20 -3.96
C VAL A 80 31.61 18.30 -3.17
N CYS A 81 30.90 19.05 -2.33
CA CYS A 81 31.47 20.07 -1.45
C CYS A 81 30.55 20.38 -0.27
N SER A 82 31.01 21.21 0.69
CA SER A 82 30.22 21.57 1.88
C SER A 82 28.91 22.28 1.55
N THR A 83 28.88 23.13 0.53
CA THR A 83 27.63 23.80 0.09
C THR A 83 26.62 22.80 -0.45
N TRP A 84 27.05 21.83 -1.26
CA TRP A 84 26.15 20.80 -1.79
C TRP A 84 25.68 19.86 -0.70
N ARG A 85 26.52 19.60 0.30
CA ARG A 85 26.11 18.86 1.50
C ARG A 85 25.05 19.62 2.30
N ALA A 86 25.07 20.94 2.34
CA ALA A 86 24.09 21.73 3.08
C ALA A 86 22.65 21.47 2.58
N VAL A 87 22.50 21.23 1.27
CA VAL A 87 21.22 20.89 0.62
C VAL A 87 20.60 19.59 1.16
N SER A 88 21.39 18.67 1.71
CA SER A 88 20.86 17.47 2.38
C SER A 88 20.05 17.77 3.65
N ARG A 89 20.00 19.02 4.10
CA ARG A 89 19.16 19.50 5.21
C ARG A 89 17.84 20.12 4.74
N SER A 90 17.61 20.20 3.44
CA SER A 90 16.39 20.76 2.87
C SER A 90 15.22 19.78 3.00
N GLU A 91 14.25 20.12 3.85
CA GLU A 91 13.03 19.32 3.99
C GLU A 91 12.19 19.30 2.71
N LEU A 92 12.20 20.38 1.91
CA LEU A 92 11.50 20.42 0.64
C LEU A 92 12.06 19.40 -0.36
N LEU A 93 13.38 19.28 -0.43
CA LEU A 93 14.03 18.26 -1.26
C LEU A 93 13.59 16.86 -0.85
N TRP A 94 13.63 16.54 0.44
CA TRP A 94 13.24 15.22 0.94
C TRP A 94 11.75 14.94 0.74
N GLN A 95 10.90 15.95 0.88
CA GLN A 95 9.48 15.84 0.61
C GLN A 95 9.22 15.49 -0.86
N GLU A 96 9.84 16.21 -1.79
CA GLU A 96 9.67 15.95 -3.22
C GLU A 96 10.25 14.59 -3.63
N LEU A 97 11.44 14.23 -3.13
CA LEU A 97 12.01 12.91 -3.37
C LEU A 97 11.10 11.79 -2.85
N THR A 98 10.55 11.94 -1.65
CA THR A 98 9.66 10.94 -1.04
C THR A 98 8.35 10.80 -1.81
N ARG A 99 7.73 11.92 -2.20
CA ARG A 99 6.52 11.91 -3.04
C ARG A 99 6.75 11.30 -4.41
N ARG A 100 7.86 11.62 -5.07
CA ARG A 100 8.10 11.20 -6.46
C ARG A 100 8.60 9.77 -6.57
N ILE A 101 9.40 9.30 -5.61
CA ILE A 101 10.03 7.97 -5.67
C ILE A 101 9.16 6.93 -4.95
N TRP A 102 8.59 7.30 -3.80
CA TRP A 102 7.80 6.39 -2.95
C TRP A 102 6.30 6.66 -3.01
N THR A 103 5.85 7.66 -3.78
CA THR A 103 4.42 7.98 -3.95
C THR A 103 3.69 8.23 -2.63
N ARG A 104 4.39 8.77 -1.61
CA ARG A 104 3.86 9.04 -0.28
C ARG A 104 3.39 10.47 -0.15
N GLN A 105 2.16 10.66 0.33
CA GLN A 105 1.57 11.99 0.58
C GLN A 105 1.69 12.42 2.05
N HIS A 106 1.80 11.47 2.97
CA HIS A 106 1.76 11.67 4.41
C HIS A 106 2.99 11.09 5.09
N LEU A 107 3.39 11.74 6.19
CA LEU A 107 4.51 11.33 7.03
C LEU A 107 4.07 10.26 8.03
N LEU A 108 4.85 9.19 8.14
CA LEU A 108 4.83 8.25 9.26
C LEU A 108 5.96 8.56 10.26
N GLN A 109 7.03 9.18 9.79
CA GLN A 109 8.18 9.63 10.57
C GLN A 109 8.11 11.13 10.89
N ASP A 110 8.94 11.59 11.84
CA ASP A 110 8.94 12.98 12.30
C ASP A 110 9.36 14.00 11.21
N THR A 111 10.16 13.59 10.24
CA THR A 111 10.69 14.44 9.15
C THR A 111 10.60 13.75 7.79
N TRP A 112 10.58 14.53 6.69
CA TRP A 112 10.60 13.96 5.34
C TRP A 112 11.90 13.24 5.04
N ARG A 113 13.00 13.69 5.64
CA ARG A 113 14.28 13.00 5.55
C ARG A 113 14.21 11.60 6.17
N ASP A 114 13.64 11.49 7.37
CA ASP A 114 13.54 10.21 8.05
C ASP A 114 12.53 9.29 7.36
N GLU A 115 11.44 9.84 6.83
CA GLU A 115 10.49 9.12 5.97
C GLU A 115 11.19 8.55 4.73
N TYR A 116 12.00 9.35 4.04
CA TYR A 116 12.76 8.91 2.87
C TYR A 116 13.73 7.77 3.19
N ILE A 117 14.45 7.90 4.31
CA ILE A 117 15.39 6.88 4.79
C ILE A 117 14.66 5.61 5.18
N PHE A 118 13.52 5.74 5.88
CA PHE A 118 12.66 4.63 6.27
C PHE A 118 12.27 3.79 5.07
N TRP A 119 11.69 4.40 4.02
CA TRP A 119 11.26 3.65 2.83
C TRP A 119 12.42 3.02 2.05
N HIS A 120 13.57 3.69 1.98
CA HIS A 120 14.77 3.09 1.39
C HIS A 120 15.26 1.86 2.16
N ARG A 121 15.22 1.91 3.49
CA ARG A 121 15.57 0.76 4.35
C ARG A 121 14.56 -0.36 4.20
N THR A 122 13.27 -0.04 4.20
CA THR A 122 12.18 -1.00 3.99
C THR A 122 12.34 -1.74 2.66
N ALA A 123 12.60 -1.02 1.56
CA ALA A 123 12.84 -1.65 0.26
C ALA A 123 14.13 -2.49 0.22
N PHE A 124 15.17 -2.09 0.96
CA PHE A 124 16.37 -2.91 1.12
C PHE A 124 16.08 -4.19 1.91
N ASN A 125 15.27 -4.09 2.97
CA ASN A 125 14.80 -5.20 3.78
C ASN A 125 13.99 -6.20 2.95
N PHE A 126 13.10 -5.74 2.06
CA PHE A 126 12.41 -6.58 1.08
C PHE A 126 13.39 -7.39 0.24
N ARG A 127 14.39 -6.75 -0.38
CA ARG A 127 15.37 -7.46 -1.23
C ARG A 127 16.22 -8.47 -0.46
N THR A 128 16.42 -8.25 0.85
CA THR A 128 17.29 -9.09 1.69
C THR A 128 16.53 -10.07 2.59
N ARG A 129 15.21 -10.21 2.42
CA ARG A 129 14.34 -11.06 3.26
C ARG A 129 14.42 -10.71 4.76
N ARG A 130 14.57 -9.43 5.09
CA ARG A 130 14.62 -8.98 6.49
C ARG A 130 13.25 -8.45 6.91
N ALA A 131 12.52 -9.22 7.71
CA ALA A 131 11.23 -8.80 8.24
C ALA A 131 11.01 -9.27 9.68
N VAL A 132 10.23 -8.50 10.44
CA VAL A 132 9.68 -8.94 11.72
C VAL A 132 8.38 -9.69 11.43
N TYR A 133 8.34 -10.95 11.80
CA TYR A 133 7.14 -11.77 11.67
C TYR A 133 6.31 -11.73 12.96
N THR A 134 5.02 -11.54 12.78
CA THR A 134 4.02 -11.59 13.84
C THR A 134 2.86 -12.47 13.39
N ARG A 135 2.26 -13.22 14.32
CA ARG A 135 0.97 -13.86 14.12
C ARG A 135 -0.10 -13.01 14.80
N LEU A 136 -1.16 -12.67 14.08
CA LEU A 136 -2.34 -12.04 14.67
C LEU A 136 -3.39 -13.13 14.85
N GLU A 137 -3.88 -13.27 16.07
CA GLU A 137 -4.96 -14.21 16.38
C GLU A 137 -6.29 -13.50 16.26
N ILE A 138 -7.13 -14.01 15.38
CA ILE A 138 -8.53 -13.59 15.28
C ILE A 138 -9.25 -14.34 16.40
N GLY A 139 -9.25 -13.79 17.61
CA GLY A 139 -9.97 -14.39 18.74
C GLY A 139 -11.46 -14.48 18.45
N ASN A 140 -12.13 -15.58 18.79
CA ASN A 140 -13.59 -15.70 18.65
C ASN A 140 -14.24 -14.54 19.44
N GLY A 141 -14.82 -13.57 18.72
CA GLY A 141 -15.39 -12.38 19.33
C GLY A 141 -16.67 -12.74 20.05
N ASP A 142 -16.68 -12.52 21.37
CA ASP A 142 -17.79 -12.63 22.31
C ASP A 142 -18.30 -14.05 22.59
N GLY A 143 -18.27 -14.44 23.87
CA GLY A 143 -18.56 -15.78 24.39
C GLY A 143 -20.02 -16.25 24.29
N ASN A 144 -20.66 -16.08 23.13
CA ASN A 144 -21.81 -16.90 22.77
C ASN A 144 -21.31 -18.13 22.03
N GLY A 145 -21.13 -19.21 22.81
CA GLY A 145 -20.64 -20.51 22.38
C GLY A 145 -21.62 -21.27 21.49
N ASP A 146 -22.12 -20.65 20.42
CA ASP A 146 -22.75 -21.39 19.32
C ASP A 146 -21.61 -21.87 18.41
N GLY A 147 -21.07 -23.02 18.81
CA GLY A 147 -19.88 -23.66 18.27
C GLY A 147 -20.03 -24.07 16.81
N ASN A 148 -19.70 -23.16 15.90
CA ASN A 148 -19.41 -23.50 14.51
C ASN A 148 -18.17 -22.72 14.04
N ASP A 149 -16.99 -23.12 14.50
CA ASP A 149 -15.70 -22.51 14.11
C ASP A 149 -15.46 -22.51 12.58
N ASN A 150 -16.23 -23.30 11.82
CA ASN A 150 -16.25 -23.28 10.35
C ASN A 150 -16.88 -22.00 9.74
N GLU A 151 -17.64 -21.21 10.50
CA GLU A 151 -18.33 -20.00 10.02
C GLU A 151 -17.41 -18.78 9.93
N LEU A 152 -16.30 -18.74 10.67
CA LEU A 152 -15.33 -17.64 10.66
C LEU A 152 -14.19 -17.88 9.67
N SER A 153 -14.50 -18.13 8.39
CA SER A 153 -13.47 -18.17 7.35
C SER A 153 -13.16 -16.77 6.82
N CYS A 154 -11.89 -16.38 6.86
CA CYS A 154 -11.42 -15.18 6.15
C CYS A 154 -11.65 -15.33 4.64
N ARG A 155 -12.23 -14.29 4.03
CA ARG A 155 -12.51 -14.17 2.59
C ARG A 155 -11.86 -12.93 1.99
N ARG A 156 -11.47 -11.92 2.75
CA ARG A 156 -10.79 -10.73 2.20
C ARG A 156 -9.75 -10.19 3.16
N LEU A 157 -8.66 -9.67 2.61
CA LEU A 157 -7.66 -8.90 3.33
C LEU A 157 -7.47 -7.56 2.61
N ALA A 158 -7.29 -6.49 3.37
CA ALA A 158 -6.91 -5.19 2.85
C ALA A 158 -5.89 -4.53 3.78
N LEU A 159 -4.85 -3.93 3.20
CA LEU A 159 -3.75 -3.28 3.92
C LEU A 159 -3.78 -1.77 3.68
N SER A 160 -3.46 -1.04 4.74
CA SER A 160 -3.02 0.36 4.71
C SER A 160 -1.70 0.44 5.50
N ASN A 161 -1.10 1.63 5.63
CA ASN A 161 0.15 1.73 6.37
C ASN A 161 -0.02 1.55 7.88
N MET A 162 -1.24 1.79 8.37
CA MET A 162 -1.59 1.77 9.78
C MET A 162 -2.44 0.57 10.17
N TYR A 163 -3.24 0.02 9.24
CA TYR A 163 -4.23 -0.99 9.56
C TYR A 163 -4.23 -2.18 8.59
N LEU A 164 -4.56 -3.35 9.14
CA LEU A 164 -4.98 -4.52 8.40
C LEU A 164 -6.47 -4.77 8.66
N ALA A 165 -7.26 -4.87 7.60
CA ALA A 165 -8.65 -5.28 7.67
C ALA A 165 -8.82 -6.72 7.14
N CYS A 166 -9.55 -7.54 7.90
CA CYS A 166 -9.88 -8.92 7.55
C CYS A 166 -11.39 -9.06 7.42
N GLY A 167 -11.88 -9.47 6.26
CA GLY A 167 -13.30 -9.70 5.98
C GLY A 167 -13.63 -11.18 5.99
N PHE A 168 -14.78 -11.53 6.56
CA PHE A 168 -15.18 -12.90 6.82
C PHE A 168 -16.50 -13.27 6.13
N VAL A 169 -16.78 -14.57 6.14
CA VAL A 169 -18.02 -15.16 5.63
C VAL A 169 -19.27 -14.69 6.36
N ASP A 170 -19.15 -14.45 7.66
CA ASP A 170 -20.26 -13.99 8.51
C ASP A 170 -20.62 -12.52 8.29
N GLY A 171 -19.97 -11.84 7.34
CA GLY A 171 -20.16 -10.42 7.07
C GLY A 171 -19.46 -9.49 8.04
N SER A 172 -18.61 -10.01 8.93
CA SER A 172 -17.78 -9.20 9.79
C SER A 172 -16.51 -8.72 9.07
N VAL A 173 -16.08 -7.51 9.40
CA VAL A 173 -14.75 -6.97 9.06
C VAL A 173 -14.03 -6.62 10.36
N ARG A 174 -12.90 -7.26 10.61
CA ARG A 174 -12.07 -7.03 11.79
C ARG A 174 -10.86 -6.20 11.43
N LEU A 175 -10.63 -5.15 12.18
CA LEU A 175 -9.56 -4.19 11.97
C LEU A 175 -8.47 -4.39 13.03
N PHE A 176 -7.23 -4.46 12.58
CA PHE A 176 -6.04 -4.54 13.43
C PHE A 176 -5.16 -3.33 13.18
N ASP A 177 -4.67 -2.70 14.24
CA ASP A 177 -3.64 -1.68 14.15
C ASP A 177 -2.28 -2.35 14.00
N LEU A 178 -1.54 -1.99 12.95
CA LEU A 178 -0.28 -2.65 12.58
C LEU A 178 0.87 -2.23 13.50
N SER A 179 0.77 -1.08 14.16
CA SER A 179 1.80 -0.59 15.08
C SER A 179 1.80 -1.36 16.40
N SER A 180 0.63 -1.50 17.01
CA SER A 180 0.39 -2.21 18.27
C SER A 180 0.16 -3.71 18.07
N ARG A 181 -0.23 -4.12 16.85
CA ARG A 181 -0.62 -5.49 16.48
C ARG A 181 -1.87 -5.97 17.21
N LEU A 182 -2.67 -5.04 17.72
CA LEU A 182 -3.88 -5.32 18.46
C LEU A 182 -5.12 -5.18 17.56
N HIS A 183 -6.13 -5.98 17.88
CA HIS A 183 -7.47 -5.79 17.34
C HIS A 183 -8.03 -4.45 17.85
N VAL A 184 -8.57 -3.65 16.93
CA VAL A 184 -9.10 -2.31 17.20
C VAL A 184 -10.62 -2.31 17.19
N ASN A 185 -11.23 -2.90 16.16
CA ASN A 185 -12.68 -2.86 15.99
C ASN A 185 -13.20 -4.01 15.13
N THR A 186 -14.49 -4.32 15.27
CA THR A 186 -15.22 -5.27 14.42
C THR A 186 -16.47 -4.59 13.86
N TYR A 187 -16.52 -4.44 12.54
CA TYR A 187 -17.68 -3.97 11.79
C TYR A 187 -18.52 -5.17 11.36
N ARG A 188 -19.84 -5.06 11.33
CA ARG A 188 -20.74 -6.17 11.00
C ARG A 188 -21.87 -5.69 10.10
N SER A 189 -22.17 -6.40 9.01
CA SER A 189 -23.40 -6.16 8.28
C SER A 189 -24.62 -6.46 9.18
N HIS A 190 -25.54 -5.51 9.30
CA HIS A 190 -26.70 -5.61 10.21
C HIS A 190 -27.94 -6.20 9.51
N HIS A 191 -27.76 -7.10 8.53
CA HIS A 191 -28.88 -7.61 7.73
C HIS A 191 -29.02 -9.12 7.80
N ASP A 192 -30.28 -9.55 7.92
CA ASP A 192 -30.68 -10.95 7.88
C ASP A 192 -30.38 -11.55 6.50
N ASP A 193 -29.93 -12.81 6.50
CA ASP A 193 -29.62 -13.58 5.30
C ASP A 193 -30.84 -13.63 4.36
N ARG A 194 -30.85 -12.80 3.32
CA ARG A 194 -32.01 -12.65 2.42
C ARG A 194 -32.20 -13.83 1.47
N LEU A 195 -31.11 -14.47 1.05
CA LEU A 195 -31.11 -15.48 -0.02
C LEU A 195 -30.28 -16.73 0.30
N GLY A 196 -29.33 -16.63 1.23
CA GLY A 196 -28.56 -17.76 1.72
C GLY A 196 -27.50 -17.36 2.73
N ARG A 197 -26.91 -18.34 3.42
CA ARG A 197 -25.94 -18.13 4.51
C ARG A 197 -24.67 -17.36 4.13
N PHE A 198 -24.35 -17.28 2.83
CA PHE A 198 -23.18 -16.56 2.33
C PHE A 198 -23.54 -15.20 1.72
N SER A 199 -24.82 -14.80 1.73
CA SER A 199 -25.27 -13.49 1.22
C SER A 199 -24.54 -12.34 1.91
N ARG A 200 -24.30 -12.46 3.22
CA ARG A 200 -23.55 -11.47 3.99
C ARG A 200 -22.03 -11.54 3.85
N ALA A 201 -21.47 -12.52 3.13
CA ALA A 201 -20.03 -12.71 3.08
C ALA A 201 -19.30 -11.51 2.48
N VAL A 202 -18.22 -11.07 3.11
CA VAL A 202 -17.45 -9.91 2.64
C VAL A 202 -16.79 -10.22 1.30
N THR A 203 -17.04 -9.39 0.28
CA THR A 203 -16.53 -9.57 -1.08
C THR A 203 -15.48 -8.55 -1.47
N GLY A 204 -15.33 -7.48 -0.71
CA GLY A 204 -14.21 -6.56 -0.87
C GLY A 204 -14.09 -5.59 0.29
N ILE A 205 -12.89 -5.05 0.47
CA ILE A 205 -12.59 -4.05 1.48
C ILE A 205 -11.70 -3.00 0.84
N VAL A 206 -12.05 -1.73 1.00
CA VAL A 206 -11.24 -0.57 0.65
C VAL A 206 -10.87 0.12 1.96
N ILE A 207 -9.58 0.22 2.20
CA ILE A 207 -9.02 0.92 3.35
C ILE A 207 -7.84 1.74 2.87
N ASP A 208 -7.75 2.98 3.33
CA ASP A 208 -6.61 3.86 3.15
C ASP A 208 -6.11 4.33 4.52
N ASP A 209 -5.13 5.25 4.53
CA ASP A 209 -4.64 5.86 5.78
C ASP A 209 -5.59 6.93 6.33
N GLN A 210 -6.72 7.20 5.66
CA GLN A 210 -7.76 8.09 6.16
C GLN A 210 -8.67 7.31 7.11
N PRO A 211 -9.51 8.00 7.92
CA PRO A 211 -10.38 7.30 8.85
C PRO A 211 -11.61 6.69 8.13
N LYS A 212 -11.50 6.23 6.87
CA LYS A 212 -12.62 5.65 6.11
C LYS A 212 -12.30 4.20 5.74
N LEU A 213 -13.16 3.30 6.18
CA LEU A 213 -13.17 1.90 5.77
C LEU A 213 -14.45 1.64 5.00
N VAL A 214 -14.34 1.05 3.81
CA VAL A 214 -15.50 0.67 2.99
C VAL A 214 -15.42 -0.84 2.79
N PHE A 215 -16.54 -1.53 2.92
CA PHE A 215 -16.60 -2.95 2.61
C PHE A 215 -17.94 -3.30 1.97
N ALA A 216 -17.94 -4.32 1.14
CA ALA A 216 -19.14 -4.80 0.47
C ALA A 216 -19.40 -6.27 0.80
N THR A 217 -20.67 -6.64 0.78
CA THR A 217 -21.16 -8.00 1.01
C THR A 217 -21.70 -8.61 -0.28
N MET A 218 -21.81 -9.93 -0.33
CA MET A 218 -22.16 -10.66 -1.56
C MET A 218 -23.56 -10.36 -2.08
N ASP A 219 -24.46 -9.94 -1.20
CA ASP A 219 -25.79 -9.43 -1.55
C ASP A 219 -25.77 -8.01 -2.16
N GLY A 220 -24.60 -7.41 -2.33
CA GLY A 220 -24.40 -6.11 -2.97
C GLY A 220 -24.55 -4.91 -2.04
N ASP A 221 -24.76 -5.10 -0.74
CA ASP A 221 -24.72 -3.99 0.22
C ASP A 221 -23.30 -3.43 0.33
N ILE A 222 -23.17 -2.10 0.32
CA ILE A 222 -21.89 -1.39 0.55
C ILE A 222 -22.00 -0.62 1.86
N HIS A 223 -21.04 -0.88 2.75
CA HIS A 223 -20.96 -0.28 4.07
C HIS A 223 -19.75 0.65 4.16
N VAL A 224 -19.94 1.77 4.86
CA VAL A 224 -18.90 2.76 5.14
C VAL A 224 -18.80 2.92 6.65
N ALA A 225 -17.59 2.82 7.17
CA ALA A 225 -17.26 2.93 8.57
C ALA A 225 -16.13 3.93 8.81
N ILE A 226 -16.16 4.59 9.98
CA ILE A 226 -15.10 5.51 10.40
C ILE A 226 -14.10 4.78 11.30
N VAL A 227 -12.83 4.75 10.91
CA VAL A 227 -11.78 4.11 11.72
C VAL A 227 -11.56 4.91 13.01
N GLY A 228 -11.66 4.24 14.16
CA GLY A 228 -11.55 4.87 15.48
C GLY A 228 -12.82 5.60 15.95
N GLY A 229 -13.89 5.60 15.15
CA GLY A 229 -15.17 6.20 15.47
C GLY A 229 -16.27 5.18 15.74
N ALA A 230 -17.31 5.60 16.45
CA ALA A 230 -18.56 4.86 16.58
C ALA A 230 -19.49 5.21 15.41
N GLY A 231 -19.27 4.62 14.24
CA GLY A 231 -20.09 4.91 13.08
C GLY A 231 -19.83 3.95 11.94
N GLN A 232 -20.77 3.02 11.76
CA GLN A 232 -20.93 2.24 10.55
C GLN A 232 -22.30 2.58 9.97
N ARG A 233 -22.35 2.85 8.67
CA ARG A 233 -23.60 3.02 7.93
C ARG A 233 -23.57 2.23 6.65
N ARG A 234 -24.74 1.88 6.15
CA ARG A 234 -24.90 1.34 4.81
C ARG A 234 -25.01 2.50 3.82
N ALA A 235 -24.09 2.56 2.87
CA ALA A 235 -24.06 3.53 1.79
C ALA A 235 -24.96 3.10 0.64
N GLN A 236 -24.90 1.82 0.25
CA GLN A 236 -25.71 1.27 -0.84
C GLN A 236 -26.43 0.01 -0.41
N VAL A 237 -27.67 -0.12 -0.88
CA VAL A 237 -28.49 -1.33 -0.72
C VAL A 237 -28.38 -2.16 -1.99
N GLY A 238 -27.91 -3.39 -1.86
CA GLY A 238 -27.79 -4.30 -2.97
C GLY A 238 -29.14 -4.81 -3.48
N ASN A 239 -29.22 -5.05 -4.78
CA ASN A 239 -30.39 -5.63 -5.44
C ASN A 239 -30.04 -6.96 -6.10
N VAL A 240 -29.81 -7.99 -5.27
CA VAL A 240 -29.38 -9.32 -5.73
C VAL A 240 -30.30 -9.89 -6.81
N VAL A 241 -31.61 -9.65 -6.72
CA VAL A 241 -32.59 -10.17 -7.68
C VAL A 241 -32.31 -9.68 -9.10
N ASN A 242 -31.95 -8.40 -9.25
CA ASN A 242 -31.75 -7.77 -10.55
C ASN A 242 -30.28 -7.72 -10.99
N ASP A 243 -29.35 -7.73 -10.04
CA ASP A 243 -27.92 -7.55 -10.30
C ASP A 243 -27.12 -8.86 -10.17
N GLY A 244 -27.68 -9.86 -9.48
CA GLY A 244 -26.95 -11.08 -9.10
C GLY A 244 -26.08 -10.86 -7.86
N ALA A 245 -25.16 -11.80 -7.62
CA ALA A 245 -24.22 -11.74 -6.50
C ALA A 245 -23.05 -10.83 -6.81
N LEU A 246 -22.66 -9.97 -5.84
CA LEU A 246 -21.44 -9.17 -5.91
C LEU A 246 -20.24 -10.08 -5.58
N VAL A 247 -19.51 -10.55 -6.60
CA VAL A 247 -18.45 -11.57 -6.45
C VAL A 247 -17.13 -10.99 -5.98
N ASP A 248 -16.81 -9.76 -6.38
CA ASP A 248 -15.66 -9.00 -5.91
C ASP A 248 -15.96 -7.49 -5.86
N PHE A 249 -15.31 -6.79 -4.94
CA PHE A 249 -15.40 -5.35 -4.78
C PHE A 249 -14.02 -4.75 -4.49
N ALA A 250 -13.70 -3.66 -5.18
CA ALA A 250 -12.46 -2.91 -4.98
C ALA A 250 -12.68 -1.43 -5.27
N GLY A 251 -11.74 -0.59 -4.85
CA GLY A 251 -11.91 0.85 -5.00
C GLY A 251 -10.76 1.65 -4.46
N CYS A 252 -10.89 2.96 -4.60
CA CYS A 252 -10.08 3.97 -3.94
C CYS A 252 -11.00 5.05 -3.34
N SER A 253 -10.43 6.17 -2.88
CA SER A 253 -11.22 7.30 -2.38
C SER A 253 -12.16 7.90 -3.43
N ARG A 254 -11.80 7.83 -4.73
CA ARG A 254 -12.52 8.49 -5.82
C ARG A 254 -13.59 7.61 -6.47
N ALA A 255 -13.36 6.31 -6.56
CA ALA A 255 -14.25 5.40 -7.27
C ALA A 255 -14.27 4.01 -6.63
N TRP A 256 -15.44 3.40 -6.62
CA TRP A 256 -15.64 2.01 -6.22
C TRP A 256 -16.15 1.20 -7.39
N VAL A 257 -15.73 -0.06 -7.48
CA VAL A 257 -16.07 -0.97 -8.56
C VAL A 257 -16.51 -2.31 -7.97
N GLY A 258 -17.69 -2.74 -8.39
CA GLY A 258 -18.27 -4.03 -8.04
C GLY A 258 -18.32 -4.90 -9.27
N LEU A 259 -17.86 -6.14 -9.13
CA LEU A 259 -17.99 -7.19 -10.12
C LEU A 259 -19.14 -8.11 -9.71
N TYR A 260 -20.20 -8.15 -10.50
CA TYR A 260 -21.40 -8.94 -10.26
C TYR A 260 -21.43 -10.18 -11.15
N ALA A 261 -22.07 -11.25 -10.69
CA ALA A 261 -22.41 -12.42 -11.48
C ALA A 261 -23.82 -12.88 -11.14
N GLY A 262 -24.65 -13.15 -12.15
CA GLY A 262 -26.01 -13.63 -11.96
C GLY A 262 -27.04 -12.99 -12.88
N ALA A 263 -26.78 -11.75 -13.32
CA ALA A 263 -27.60 -11.03 -14.29
C ALA A 263 -26.79 -10.68 -15.55
N PRO A 264 -27.19 -11.17 -16.74
CA PRO A 264 -26.46 -10.90 -17.98
C PRO A 264 -26.33 -9.40 -18.30
N GLY A 265 -25.15 -8.98 -18.77
CA GLY A 265 -24.88 -7.61 -19.20
C GLY A 265 -24.75 -6.59 -18.06
N ARG A 266 -24.68 -7.03 -16.80
CA ARG A 266 -24.57 -6.17 -15.61
C ARG A 266 -23.33 -6.48 -14.77
N ALA A 267 -22.28 -7.02 -15.40
CA ALA A 267 -21.07 -7.49 -14.70
C ALA A 267 -20.39 -6.40 -13.87
N PHE A 268 -20.48 -5.13 -14.26
CA PHE A 268 -19.81 -4.02 -13.57
C PHE A 268 -20.79 -3.00 -13.05
N HIS A 269 -20.60 -2.61 -11.81
CA HIS A 269 -21.17 -1.40 -11.23
C HIS A 269 -20.03 -0.49 -10.79
N VAL A 270 -20.12 0.80 -11.11
CA VAL A 270 -19.12 1.81 -10.71
C VAL A 270 -19.81 2.91 -9.93
N TRP A 271 -19.28 3.27 -8.77
CA TRP A 271 -19.78 4.35 -7.91
C TRP A 271 -18.73 5.45 -7.74
N ASP A 272 -19.20 6.68 -7.57
CA ASP A 272 -18.41 7.80 -7.04
C ASP A 272 -18.09 7.52 -5.57
N GLY A 273 -16.81 7.46 -5.19
CA GLY A 273 -16.40 7.11 -3.82
C GLY A 273 -16.60 8.22 -2.79
N GLU A 274 -16.82 9.46 -3.24
CA GLU A 274 -17.08 10.64 -2.39
C GLU A 274 -18.58 10.88 -2.21
N ARG A 275 -19.33 10.89 -3.32
CA ARG A 275 -20.78 11.10 -3.34
C ARG A 275 -21.58 9.84 -3.07
N GLU A 276 -20.94 8.68 -3.24
CA GLU A 276 -21.56 7.37 -3.11
C GLU A 276 -22.67 7.14 -4.13
N GLU A 277 -22.61 7.84 -5.27
CA GLU A 277 -23.61 7.75 -6.35
C GLU A 277 -23.20 6.69 -7.38
N LEU A 278 -24.16 5.90 -7.85
CA LEU A 278 -23.93 4.93 -8.93
C LEU A 278 -23.77 5.67 -10.26
N LEU A 279 -22.62 5.49 -10.91
CA LEU A 279 -22.23 6.17 -12.14
C LEU A 279 -22.44 5.31 -13.39
N TYR A 280 -22.22 4.00 -13.29
CA TYR A 280 -22.29 3.08 -14.42
C TYR A 280 -22.76 1.69 -14.00
N VAL A 281 -23.55 1.06 -14.88
CA VAL A 281 -23.87 -0.37 -14.84
C VAL A 281 -23.75 -0.96 -16.24
N GLY A 282 -23.00 -2.04 -16.41
CA GLY A 282 -22.91 -2.74 -17.68
C GLY A 282 -21.83 -3.82 -17.75
N GLY A 283 -21.67 -4.40 -18.94
CA GLY A 283 -20.63 -5.39 -19.26
C GLY A 283 -21.07 -6.84 -19.07
N SER A 284 -20.46 -7.75 -19.83
CA SER A 284 -20.87 -9.16 -19.94
C SER A 284 -19.80 -10.15 -19.45
N MET A 285 -18.77 -9.67 -18.75
CA MET A 285 -17.57 -10.45 -18.43
C MET A 285 -17.87 -11.71 -17.59
N THR A 286 -18.91 -11.66 -16.77
CA THR A 286 -19.33 -12.73 -15.85
C THR A 286 -20.59 -13.45 -16.33
N ASP A 287 -21.13 -13.12 -17.51
CA ASP A 287 -22.33 -13.76 -18.07
C ASP A 287 -22.19 -15.29 -18.16
N PRO A 288 -21.02 -15.86 -18.57
CA PRO A 288 -20.84 -17.31 -18.58
C PRO A 288 -20.95 -17.96 -17.19
N GLU A 289 -20.68 -17.20 -16.12
CA GLU A 289 -20.66 -17.65 -14.73
C GLU A 289 -21.92 -17.22 -13.96
N ALA A 290 -22.98 -16.77 -14.65
CA ALA A 290 -24.18 -16.23 -14.00
C ALA A 290 -24.82 -17.23 -13.02
N VAL A 291 -24.94 -18.50 -13.41
CA VAL A 291 -25.48 -19.56 -12.54
C VAL A 291 -24.59 -19.77 -11.31
N MET A 292 -23.26 -19.75 -11.50
CA MET A 292 -22.32 -19.89 -10.39
C MET A 292 -22.43 -18.72 -9.41
N GLY A 293 -22.62 -17.49 -9.90
CA GLY A 293 -22.91 -16.32 -9.05
C GLY A 293 -24.07 -16.55 -8.07
N TRP A 294 -25.17 -17.15 -8.54
CA TRP A 294 -26.30 -17.51 -7.66
C TRP A 294 -25.95 -18.59 -6.64
N HIS A 295 -25.20 -19.63 -7.03
CA HIS A 295 -24.75 -20.67 -6.09
C HIS A 295 -23.86 -20.10 -4.98
N MET A 296 -23.07 -19.07 -5.25
CA MET A 296 -22.20 -18.47 -4.22
C MET A 296 -22.97 -17.91 -3.01
N LEU A 297 -24.26 -17.57 -3.17
CA LEU A 297 -25.09 -17.06 -2.07
C LEU A 297 -25.46 -18.14 -1.04
N THR A 298 -25.51 -19.41 -1.46
CA THR A 298 -25.96 -20.55 -0.65
C THR A 298 -24.85 -21.55 -0.36
N GLU A 299 -23.87 -21.65 -1.25
CA GLU A 299 -22.77 -22.62 -1.22
C GLU A 299 -21.41 -21.94 -1.13
N TRP A 300 -20.48 -22.60 -0.43
CA TRP A 300 -19.10 -22.14 -0.39
C TRP A 300 -18.46 -22.46 -1.74
N SER A 301 -18.03 -21.42 -2.45
CA SER A 301 -17.46 -21.55 -3.80
C SER A 301 -16.16 -20.76 -3.94
N GLU A 302 -15.36 -21.15 -4.93
CA GLU A 302 -14.15 -20.44 -5.33
C GLU A 302 -14.47 -19.09 -5.98
N SER A 303 -13.46 -18.24 -6.15
CA SER A 303 -13.64 -16.94 -6.78
C SER A 303 -13.82 -17.10 -8.29
N ILE A 304 -14.99 -16.74 -8.82
CA ILE A 304 -15.27 -16.78 -10.27
C ILE A 304 -14.80 -15.52 -11.01
N GLY A 305 -14.57 -14.42 -10.28
CA GLY A 305 -13.97 -13.21 -10.82
C GLY A 305 -13.32 -12.36 -9.73
N ARG A 306 -12.40 -11.49 -10.14
CA ARG A 306 -11.78 -10.45 -9.29
C ARG A 306 -11.75 -9.11 -9.99
N VAL A 307 -11.79 -8.03 -9.21
CA VAL A 307 -11.62 -6.66 -9.69
C VAL A 307 -10.66 -5.88 -8.80
N ARG A 308 -9.80 -5.05 -9.37
CA ARG A 308 -8.87 -4.16 -8.67
C ARG A 308 -8.85 -2.80 -9.35
N VAL A 309 -8.43 -1.77 -8.61
CA VAL A 309 -8.30 -0.41 -9.14
C VAL A 309 -6.82 -0.06 -9.27
N SER A 310 -6.42 0.44 -10.44
CA SER A 310 -5.05 0.88 -10.72
C SER A 310 -4.82 2.34 -10.32
N SER A 311 -3.56 2.78 -10.28
CA SER A 311 -3.24 4.20 -10.08
C SER A 311 -3.59 5.10 -11.27
N LEU A 312 -3.96 4.50 -12.41
CA LEU A 312 -4.44 5.19 -13.61
C LEU A 312 -5.96 5.40 -13.60
N GLU A 313 -6.61 5.19 -12.45
CA GLU A 313 -8.06 5.29 -12.29
C GLU A 313 -8.81 4.37 -13.26
N CYS A 314 -8.25 3.17 -13.45
CA CYS A 314 -8.86 2.10 -14.22
C CYS A 314 -9.29 0.97 -13.30
N GLY A 315 -10.46 0.38 -13.55
CA GLY A 315 -10.87 -0.89 -12.98
C GLY A 315 -10.32 -2.02 -13.85
N VAL A 316 -9.56 -2.94 -13.27
CA VAL A 316 -9.06 -4.13 -13.97
C VAL A 316 -9.73 -5.35 -13.37
N ALA A 317 -10.45 -6.07 -14.21
CA ALA A 317 -11.16 -7.28 -13.84
C ALA A 317 -10.54 -8.51 -14.48
N CYS A 318 -10.74 -9.63 -13.83
CA CYS A 318 -10.21 -10.93 -14.23
C CYS A 318 -11.22 -12.02 -13.92
N THR A 319 -11.49 -12.89 -14.89
CA THR A 319 -12.22 -14.14 -14.72
C THR A 319 -11.33 -15.31 -15.13
N SER A 320 -11.85 -16.54 -15.05
CA SER A 320 -11.14 -17.71 -15.57
C SER A 320 -10.85 -17.61 -17.08
N VAL A 321 -11.58 -16.80 -17.84
CA VAL A 321 -11.48 -16.70 -19.30
C VAL A 321 -10.57 -15.57 -19.75
N GLY A 322 -10.50 -14.46 -19.01
CA GLY A 322 -9.72 -13.32 -19.46
C GLY A 322 -9.66 -12.15 -18.49
N ILE A 323 -9.02 -11.08 -18.95
CA ILE A 323 -8.90 -9.80 -18.26
C ILE A 323 -9.56 -8.69 -19.06
N LEU A 324 -10.06 -7.69 -18.35
CA LEU A 324 -10.71 -6.51 -18.94
C LEU A 324 -10.32 -5.26 -18.16
N VAL A 325 -10.06 -4.16 -18.85
CA VAL A 325 -9.70 -2.85 -18.30
C VAL A 325 -10.80 -1.85 -18.62
N LEU A 326 -11.31 -1.19 -17.58
CA LEU A 326 -12.36 -0.17 -17.63
C LEU A 326 -11.81 1.18 -17.20
N GLY A 327 -12.10 2.24 -17.95
CA GLY A 327 -11.87 3.62 -17.53
C GLY A 327 -12.93 4.03 -16.51
N LEU A 328 -12.52 4.39 -15.28
CA LEU A 328 -13.48 4.80 -14.25
C LEU A 328 -13.95 6.24 -14.41
N GLN A 329 -13.15 7.10 -15.07
CA GLN A 329 -13.57 8.47 -15.43
C GLN A 329 -14.53 8.49 -16.62
N ASP A 330 -14.38 7.54 -17.55
CA ASP A 330 -15.14 7.48 -18.80
C ASP A 330 -16.39 6.59 -18.70
N GLN A 331 -17.04 6.61 -17.54
CA GLN A 331 -18.29 5.86 -17.28
C GLN A 331 -18.19 4.37 -17.64
N GLY A 332 -17.06 3.71 -17.32
CA GLY A 332 -16.89 2.28 -17.59
C GLY A 332 -16.57 1.93 -19.04
N LEU A 333 -16.01 2.86 -19.82
CA LEU A 333 -15.50 2.57 -21.16
C LEU A 333 -14.45 1.44 -21.09
N VAL A 334 -14.60 0.43 -21.95
CA VAL A 334 -13.62 -0.65 -22.07
C VAL A 334 -12.39 -0.12 -22.80
N LEU A 335 -11.27 -0.05 -22.09
CA LEU A 335 -9.98 0.42 -22.60
C LEU A 335 -9.15 -0.71 -23.22
N GLY A 336 -9.34 -1.93 -22.72
CA GLY A 336 -8.63 -3.12 -23.20
C GLY A 336 -9.26 -4.41 -22.70
N SER A 337 -9.09 -5.49 -23.46
CA SER A 337 -9.55 -6.83 -23.08
C SER A 337 -8.64 -7.87 -23.71
N GLU A 338 -8.39 -8.97 -23.00
CA GLU A 338 -7.58 -10.08 -23.48
C GLU A 338 -8.11 -11.41 -22.93
N GLU A 339 -8.33 -12.37 -23.82
CA GLU A 339 -8.78 -13.72 -23.49
C GLU A 339 -7.59 -14.69 -23.41
N PHE A 340 -7.70 -15.69 -22.54
CA PHE A 340 -6.64 -16.65 -22.25
C PHE A 340 -7.15 -18.07 -22.42
N GLU A 341 -6.78 -18.71 -23.53
CA GLU A 341 -7.20 -20.09 -23.86
C GLU A 341 -6.84 -21.14 -22.78
N GLY A 342 -5.77 -20.89 -22.01
CA GLY A 342 -5.34 -21.78 -20.92
C GLY A 342 -6.12 -21.60 -19.62
N GLY A 343 -6.97 -20.58 -19.56
CA GLY A 343 -7.65 -20.11 -18.36
C GLY A 343 -6.73 -19.51 -17.31
N LEU A 344 -7.31 -18.66 -16.47
CA LEU A 344 -6.61 -17.92 -15.43
C LEU A 344 -6.97 -18.42 -14.02
N ILE A 345 -5.99 -18.35 -13.12
CA ILE A 345 -6.20 -18.57 -11.69
C ILE A 345 -6.64 -17.25 -11.07
N VAL A 346 -7.96 -17.04 -10.99
CA VAL A 346 -8.60 -15.81 -10.48
C VAL A 346 -8.03 -15.37 -9.13
N ASP A 347 -7.78 -16.32 -8.23
CA ASP A 347 -7.24 -16.09 -6.88
C ASP A 347 -5.79 -15.59 -6.83
N SER A 348 -5.12 -15.52 -7.96
CA SER A 348 -3.76 -15.00 -8.11
C SER A 348 -3.67 -13.66 -8.85
N PHE A 349 -4.81 -13.16 -9.32
CA PHE A 349 -4.89 -11.88 -10.01
C PHE A 349 -4.79 -10.70 -9.03
N ASP A 350 -3.95 -9.72 -9.32
CA ASP A 350 -3.81 -8.52 -8.49
C ASP A 350 -3.25 -7.32 -9.28
N VAL A 351 -3.39 -6.11 -8.73
CA VAL A 351 -2.94 -4.85 -9.38
C VAL A 351 -2.20 -3.98 -8.36
N SER A 352 -1.05 -3.44 -8.76
CA SER A 352 -0.28 -2.47 -7.98
C SER A 352 0.23 -1.36 -8.88
N GLY A 353 -0.28 -0.14 -8.68
CA GLY A 353 0.08 1.01 -9.51
C GLY A 353 -0.41 0.82 -10.94
N GLU A 354 0.52 0.80 -11.90
CA GLU A 354 0.26 0.68 -13.34
C GLU A 354 0.45 -0.77 -13.85
N LEU A 355 0.67 -1.73 -12.96
CA LEU A 355 0.97 -3.12 -13.29
C LEU A 355 -0.10 -4.06 -12.74
N CYS A 356 -0.44 -5.07 -13.54
CA CYS A 356 -1.29 -6.18 -13.10
C CYS A 356 -0.53 -7.51 -13.19
N LEU A 357 -0.83 -8.40 -12.25
CA LEU A 357 -0.35 -9.78 -12.20
C LEU A 357 -1.47 -10.71 -12.66
N VAL A 358 -1.11 -11.63 -13.57
CA VAL A 358 -1.99 -12.69 -14.05
C VAL A 358 -1.23 -14.01 -13.97
N VAL A 359 -1.90 -15.10 -13.56
CA VAL A 359 -1.33 -16.44 -13.58
C VAL A 359 -2.28 -17.37 -14.32
N ASP A 360 -1.76 -18.09 -15.31
CA ASP A 360 -2.50 -19.09 -16.06
C ASP A 360 -2.52 -20.46 -15.34
N ASN A 361 -3.45 -21.32 -15.74
CA ASN A 361 -3.54 -22.69 -15.19
C ASN A 361 -2.36 -23.59 -15.59
N ARG A 362 -1.50 -23.14 -16.53
CA ARG A 362 -0.28 -23.86 -16.92
C ARG A 362 0.91 -23.50 -16.01
N GLY A 363 0.69 -22.67 -15.00
CA GLY A 363 1.71 -22.24 -14.05
C GLY A 363 2.65 -21.17 -14.62
N THR A 364 2.20 -20.40 -15.60
CA THR A 364 2.91 -19.21 -16.10
C THR A 364 2.28 -18.00 -15.46
N ALA A 365 3.11 -17.21 -14.78
CA ALA A 365 2.70 -15.94 -14.25
C ALA A 365 3.33 -14.81 -15.07
N THR A 366 2.52 -13.82 -15.43
CA THR A 366 2.89 -12.67 -16.24
C THR A 366 2.54 -11.39 -15.50
N VAL A 367 3.41 -10.40 -15.60
CA VAL A 367 3.13 -9.02 -15.18
C VAL A 367 2.93 -8.20 -16.44
N ARG A 368 1.86 -7.44 -16.48
CA ARG A 368 1.46 -6.66 -17.66
C ARG A 368 1.21 -5.21 -17.25
N ARG A 369 1.33 -4.30 -18.21
CA ARG A 369 0.91 -2.91 -18.02
C ARG A 369 -0.60 -2.82 -18.07
N VAL A 370 -1.20 -1.99 -17.22
CA VAL A 370 -2.67 -1.83 -17.18
C VAL A 370 -3.21 -1.07 -18.40
N ASP A 371 -2.47 -0.10 -18.90
CA ASP A 371 -2.88 0.77 -20.01
C ASP A 371 -2.84 0.08 -21.38
N SER A 372 -1.84 -0.76 -21.64
CA SER A 372 -1.64 -1.42 -22.93
C SER A 372 -1.87 -2.93 -22.90
N LEU A 373 -1.99 -3.54 -21.71
CA LEU A 373 -1.92 -4.99 -21.52
C LEU A 373 -0.64 -5.63 -22.07
N GLU A 374 0.42 -4.87 -22.32
CA GLU A 374 1.70 -5.45 -22.76
C GLU A 374 2.41 -6.19 -21.63
N GLU A 375 2.97 -7.35 -21.94
CA GLU A 375 3.78 -8.11 -21.00
C GLU A 375 5.07 -7.35 -20.65
N VAL A 376 5.28 -7.09 -19.37
CA VAL A 376 6.51 -6.53 -18.81
C VAL A 376 7.48 -7.64 -18.45
N CYS A 377 6.99 -8.68 -17.79
CA CYS A 377 7.80 -9.83 -17.41
C CYS A 377 6.98 -11.11 -17.26
N ARG A 378 7.67 -12.25 -17.31
CA ARG A 378 7.09 -13.59 -17.22
C ARG A 378 7.98 -14.51 -16.41
N PHE A 379 7.37 -15.35 -15.59
CA PHE A 379 8.06 -16.39 -14.84
C PHE A 379 7.26 -17.69 -14.82
N ARG A 380 7.99 -18.82 -14.84
CA ARG A 380 7.41 -20.16 -14.77
C ARG A 380 7.43 -20.67 -13.34
N LEU A 381 6.28 -21.13 -12.86
CA LEU A 381 6.12 -21.75 -11.55
C LEU A 381 6.65 -23.18 -11.61
N ARG A 382 7.70 -23.46 -10.83
CA ARG A 382 8.21 -24.83 -10.67
C ARG A 382 7.38 -25.56 -9.61
N GLY A 383 6.64 -26.58 -10.03
CA GLY A 383 6.00 -27.57 -9.15
C GLY A 383 4.48 -27.46 -8.97
N GLY A 384 3.69 -27.25 -10.02
CA GLY A 384 2.24 -27.15 -9.87
C GLY A 384 1.46 -27.72 -11.05
N SER A 385 0.99 -28.96 -10.92
CA SER A 385 -0.18 -29.45 -11.66
C SER A 385 -1.32 -29.86 -10.72
N GLY A 386 -1.34 -29.37 -9.47
CA GLY A 386 -2.40 -29.76 -8.52
C GLY A 386 -2.42 -29.06 -7.16
N GLY A 387 -1.75 -27.92 -6.97
CA GLY A 387 -1.77 -27.18 -5.71
C GLY A 387 -2.30 -25.76 -5.89
N ARG A 388 -2.97 -25.21 -4.87
CA ARG A 388 -3.52 -23.84 -4.89
C ARG A 388 -2.42 -22.81 -5.11
N VAL A 389 -2.66 -21.88 -6.04
CA VAL A 389 -1.77 -20.74 -6.31
C VAL A 389 -2.48 -19.47 -5.86
N LEU A 390 -1.84 -18.71 -4.97
CA LEU A 390 -2.25 -17.35 -4.66
C LEU A 390 -1.17 -16.39 -5.12
N GLY A 391 -1.56 -15.20 -5.50
CA GLY A 391 -0.67 -14.19 -6.03
C GLY A 391 -1.10 -12.78 -5.66
N CYS A 392 -0.11 -11.95 -5.37
CA CYS A 392 -0.28 -10.51 -5.26
C CYS A 392 0.97 -9.80 -5.80
N ILE A 393 0.81 -8.54 -6.19
CA ILE A 393 1.89 -7.69 -6.67
C ILE A 393 1.97 -6.45 -5.79
N SER A 394 3.18 -6.04 -5.43
CA SER A 394 3.40 -4.80 -4.69
C SER A 394 4.72 -4.17 -5.11
N GLY A 395 4.63 -2.98 -5.71
CA GLY A 395 5.79 -2.23 -6.19
C GLY A 395 6.61 -3.03 -7.19
N GLU A 396 7.88 -3.28 -6.85
CA GLU A 396 8.86 -3.96 -7.71
C GLU A 396 8.84 -5.50 -7.54
N TYR A 397 7.90 -6.04 -6.75
CA TYR A 397 7.89 -7.47 -6.39
C TYR A 397 6.54 -8.15 -6.67
N VAL A 398 6.63 -9.39 -7.11
CA VAL A 398 5.52 -10.34 -7.14
C VAL A 398 5.70 -11.38 -6.06
N PHE A 399 4.63 -11.66 -5.32
CA PHE A 399 4.57 -12.67 -4.27
C PHE A 399 3.60 -13.76 -4.72
N LEU A 400 4.06 -15.02 -4.75
CA LEU A 400 3.18 -16.15 -5.05
C LEU A 400 3.31 -17.22 -3.99
N TRP A 401 2.18 -17.67 -3.47
CA TRP A 401 2.10 -18.87 -2.65
C TRP A 401 2.01 -20.08 -3.56
N THR A 402 3.07 -20.89 -3.61
CA THR A 402 3.09 -22.16 -4.36
C THR A 402 3.93 -23.21 -3.64
N GLY A 403 3.45 -24.45 -3.59
CA GLY A 403 4.18 -25.56 -2.96
C GLY A 403 4.47 -25.34 -1.48
N GLY A 404 3.55 -24.70 -0.75
CA GLY A 404 3.68 -24.46 0.71
C GLY A 404 4.63 -23.32 1.10
N VAL A 405 5.08 -22.51 0.14
CA VAL A 405 5.96 -21.36 0.41
C VAL A 405 5.52 -20.13 -0.39
N ILE A 406 5.75 -18.95 0.17
CA ILE A 406 5.76 -17.68 -0.55
C ILE A 406 7.08 -17.58 -1.29
N ARG A 407 7.00 -17.45 -2.61
CA ARG A 407 8.13 -17.17 -3.50
C ARG A 407 8.03 -15.73 -3.96
N VAL A 408 9.17 -15.07 -4.09
CA VAL A 408 9.24 -13.66 -4.53
C VAL A 408 10.08 -13.52 -5.77
N TRP A 409 9.55 -12.74 -6.71
CA TRP A 409 10.19 -12.38 -7.95
C TRP A 409 10.33 -10.87 -8.05
N ASP A 410 11.45 -10.46 -8.63
CA ASP A 410 11.70 -9.09 -9.04
C ASP A 410 11.02 -8.85 -10.38
N VAL A 411 10.17 -7.83 -10.45
CA VAL A 411 9.40 -7.48 -11.66
C VAL A 411 10.30 -6.94 -12.76
N GLU A 412 11.33 -6.16 -12.40
CA GLU A 412 12.23 -5.50 -13.34
C GLU A 412 13.02 -6.51 -14.17
N HIS A 413 13.49 -7.60 -13.56
CA HIS A 413 14.33 -8.61 -14.22
C HIS A 413 13.62 -9.95 -14.45
N GLY A 414 12.42 -10.15 -13.90
CA GLY A 414 11.71 -11.43 -13.94
C GLY A 414 12.43 -12.56 -13.20
N ARG A 415 13.27 -12.23 -12.21
CA ARG A 415 14.14 -13.22 -11.53
C ARG A 415 13.63 -13.57 -10.14
N PRO A 416 13.73 -14.84 -9.71
CA PRO A 416 13.44 -15.20 -8.33
C PRO A 416 14.45 -14.52 -7.40
N VAL A 417 13.94 -13.90 -6.33
CA VAL A 417 14.77 -13.22 -5.33
C VAL A 417 15.03 -14.17 -4.16
N TYR A 418 13.96 -14.69 -3.55
CA TYR A 418 14.01 -15.65 -2.45
C TYR A 418 12.64 -16.32 -2.26
N CYS A 419 12.57 -17.28 -1.34
CA CYS A 419 11.31 -17.86 -0.86
C CYS A 419 11.32 -18.00 0.66
N TRP A 420 10.14 -18.08 1.26
CA TRP A 420 9.92 -18.40 2.67
C TRP A 420 8.56 -19.05 2.89
N GLY A 421 8.36 -19.70 4.02
CA GLY A 421 7.10 -20.37 4.31
C GLY A 421 7.12 -21.26 5.55
N GLU A 422 8.30 -21.48 6.14
CA GLU A 422 8.54 -22.31 7.32
C GLU A 422 7.59 -22.06 8.51
N ARG A 423 6.95 -20.88 8.59
CA ARG A 423 6.03 -20.48 9.66
C ARG A 423 4.55 -20.68 9.34
N MET A 424 4.22 -20.94 8.07
CA MET A 424 2.87 -21.27 7.60
C MET A 424 2.80 -22.77 7.35
N ARG A 425 2.14 -23.50 8.25
CA ARG A 425 1.98 -24.96 8.15
C ARG A 425 0.71 -25.36 7.39
N GLU A 426 -0.25 -24.46 7.32
CA GLU A 426 -1.54 -24.66 6.67
C GLU A 426 -1.58 -23.94 5.32
N GLU A 427 -2.47 -24.39 4.45
CA GLU A 427 -2.68 -23.75 3.16
C GLU A 427 -3.15 -22.30 3.34
N ALA A 428 -2.52 -21.40 2.59
CA ALA A 428 -2.95 -20.01 2.51
C ALA A 428 -4.27 -19.92 1.73
N ARG A 429 -5.18 -19.06 2.20
CA ARG A 429 -6.44 -18.73 1.50
C ARG A 429 -6.40 -17.35 0.85
N TYR A 430 -5.67 -16.42 1.46
CA TYR A 430 -5.46 -15.08 0.93
C TYR A 430 -4.01 -14.64 1.15
N LEU A 431 -3.49 -13.87 0.21
CA LEU A 431 -2.18 -13.25 0.23
C LEU A 431 -2.34 -11.81 -0.27
N ILE A 432 -1.80 -10.85 0.48
CA ILE A 432 -1.78 -9.44 0.11
C ILE A 432 -0.44 -8.84 0.54
N ALA A 433 0.04 -7.86 -0.21
CA ALA A 433 1.26 -7.13 0.11
C ALA A 433 1.09 -5.64 -0.21
N ASP A 434 1.80 -4.80 0.53
CA ASP A 434 2.03 -3.39 0.19
C ASP A 434 3.55 -3.10 0.23
N GLN A 435 3.93 -1.82 0.25
CA GLN A 435 5.35 -1.43 0.23
C GLN A 435 6.09 -1.68 1.57
N ARG A 436 5.41 -2.14 2.61
CA ARG A 436 5.95 -2.39 3.96
C ARG A 436 5.64 -3.79 4.49
N TYR A 437 4.43 -4.28 4.24
CA TYR A 437 3.90 -5.49 4.83
C TYR A 437 3.60 -6.54 3.76
N VAL A 438 3.75 -7.79 4.16
CA VAL A 438 3.10 -8.93 3.51
C VAL A 438 2.20 -9.56 4.54
N ALA A 439 0.96 -9.86 4.18
CA ALA A 439 0.01 -10.55 5.03
C ALA A 439 -0.59 -11.75 4.30
N ALA A 440 -0.75 -12.85 5.03
CA ALA A 440 -1.40 -14.04 4.52
C ALA A 440 -2.36 -14.60 5.56
N CYS A 441 -3.53 -15.05 5.12
CA CYS A 441 -4.44 -15.81 5.96
C CYS A 441 -4.22 -17.31 5.68
N SER A 442 -3.94 -18.08 6.72
CA SER A 442 -3.93 -19.54 6.68
C SER A 442 -5.06 -20.11 7.54
N GLY A 443 -5.58 -21.27 7.13
CA GLY A 443 -6.73 -21.87 7.80
C GLY A 443 -7.94 -20.93 7.82
N HIS A 444 -8.68 -20.93 8.94
CA HIS A 444 -9.90 -20.11 9.09
C HIS A 444 -9.61 -18.72 9.66
N THR A 445 -8.74 -18.64 10.66
CA THR A 445 -8.62 -17.46 11.56
C THR A 445 -7.18 -17.05 11.87
N ARG A 446 -6.18 -17.56 11.14
CA ARG A 446 -4.77 -17.23 11.42
C ARG A 446 -4.21 -16.28 10.38
N ILE A 447 -3.83 -15.08 10.84
CA ILE A 447 -3.14 -14.11 10.02
C ILE A 447 -1.64 -14.15 10.32
N HIS A 448 -0.86 -14.29 9.27
CA HIS A 448 0.58 -14.17 9.27
C HIS A 448 0.95 -12.80 8.70
N LEU A 449 1.71 -12.01 9.45
CA LEU A 449 2.14 -10.68 9.06
C LEU A 449 3.67 -10.60 9.07
N TRP A 450 4.26 -10.13 7.97
CA TRP A 450 5.68 -9.79 7.86
C TRP A 450 5.82 -8.29 7.68
N ASP A 451 6.44 -7.61 8.65
CA ASP A 451 6.75 -6.18 8.60
C ASP A 451 8.21 -5.98 8.19
N PHE A 452 8.44 -5.44 6.99
CA PHE A 452 9.76 -5.12 6.46
C PHE A 452 10.25 -3.73 6.87
N GLY A 453 9.40 -2.91 7.49
CA GLY A 453 9.73 -1.58 8.03
C GLY A 453 10.11 -1.58 9.51
N ALA A 454 9.92 -2.69 10.24
CA ALA A 454 10.21 -2.78 11.67
C ALA A 454 11.70 -2.88 12.06
N LEU A 455 12.64 -2.86 11.10
CA LEU A 455 14.06 -3.18 11.31
C LEU A 455 15.03 -2.03 11.03
#